data_AF-H2YAW7-F1
#
_entry.id   AF-H2YAW7-F1
#
_cell.length_a   1.000
_cell.length_b   1.000
_cell.length_c   1.000
_cell.angle_alpha   90.00
_cell.angle_beta   90.00
_cell.angle_gamma   90.00
#
_symmetry.space_group_name_H-M   'P 1'
#
loop_
_entity.id
_entity.type
_entity.pdbx_description
1 polymer ?
#
loop_
_entity_poly.entity_id
_entity_poly.type
_entity_poly.pdbx_seq_one_letter_code
_entity_poly.pdbx_strand_id
1 'polypeptide(L)'
;MIDSSLAVLRMLFALGARYMTLTHSCDTPWATAYNTAKAVGLTDFGKLVVAEMNQLGMLVDLAHVSDATMNDVFDVTSAPVIYSHSSVRALCDHKRNVPDDLLHRLVSADY
;
A
#
# COMPACT_ATOMS: atom_id res chain seq x y z
N MET A 1 7.79 -6.50 -9.98
CA MET A 1 6.39 -6.15 -9.67
C MET A 1 5.64 -5.96 -10.97
N ILE A 2 4.30 -5.87 -10.95
CA ILE A 2 3.35 -5.92 -12.09
C ILE A 2 3.62 -5.00 -13.30
N ASP A 3 4.72 -4.25 -13.32
CA ASP A 3 5.19 -3.35 -14.38
C ASP A 3 4.09 -2.44 -14.94
N SER A 4 3.39 -1.77 -14.03
CA SER A 4 2.27 -0.88 -14.33
C SER A 4 1.17 -1.53 -15.19
N SER A 5 0.95 -2.84 -15.03
CA SER A 5 -0.06 -3.61 -15.76
C SER A 5 -1.06 -4.30 -14.84
N LEU A 6 -2.33 -3.87 -14.92
CA LEU A 6 -3.43 -4.54 -14.23
C LEU A 6 -3.68 -5.96 -14.76
N ALA A 7 -3.34 -6.22 -16.04
CA ALA A 7 -3.43 -7.57 -16.59
C ALA A 7 -2.46 -8.52 -15.90
N VAL A 8 -1.22 -8.09 -15.63
CA VAL A 8 -0.23 -8.88 -14.89
C VAL A 8 -0.69 -9.11 -13.44
N LEU A 9 -1.28 -8.10 -12.80
CA LEU A 9 -1.87 -8.24 -11.45
C LEU A 9 -2.94 -9.34 -11.42
N ARG A 10 -3.90 -9.30 -12.36
CA ARG A 10 -4.96 -10.31 -12.50
C ARG A 10 -4.40 -11.71 -12.77
N MET A 11 -3.39 -11.81 -13.63
CA MET A 11 -2.71 -13.08 -13.92
C MET A 11 -2.03 -13.66 -12.68
N LEU A 12 -1.30 -12.84 -11.91
CA LEU A 12 -0.66 -13.29 -10.66
C LEU A 12 -1.70 -13.75 -9.64
N PHE A 13 -2.84 -13.04 -9.54
CA PHE A 13 -3.95 -13.47 -8.71
C PHE A 13 -4.50 -14.83 -9.16
N ALA A 14 -4.75 -15.01 -10.47
CA ALA A 14 -5.21 -16.28 -11.02
C ALA A 14 -4.22 -17.44 -10.75
N LEU A 15 -2.92 -17.14 -10.71
CA LEU A 15 -1.86 -18.09 -10.35
C LEU A 15 -1.72 -18.34 -8.84
N GLY A 16 -2.49 -17.66 -8.00
CA GLY A 16 -2.59 -17.94 -6.56
C GLY A 16 -2.06 -16.84 -5.63
N ALA A 17 -1.53 -15.73 -6.14
CA ALA A 17 -1.15 -14.60 -5.29
C ALA A 17 -2.38 -13.99 -4.60
N ARG A 18 -2.28 -13.67 -3.30
CA ARG A 18 -3.42 -13.17 -2.49
C ARG A 18 -3.17 -11.85 -1.75
N TYR A 19 -1.94 -11.35 -1.79
CA TYR A 19 -1.63 -10.00 -1.35
C TYR A 19 -0.49 -9.45 -2.20
N MET A 20 -0.34 -8.12 -2.23
CA MET A 20 0.80 -7.46 -2.84
C MET A 20 1.20 -6.23 -2.04
N THR A 21 2.50 -6.11 -1.75
CA THR A 21 3.10 -4.88 -1.23
C THR A 21 3.30 -3.89 -2.38
N LEU A 22 2.86 -2.64 -2.22
CA LEU A 22 2.83 -1.65 -3.32
C LEU A 22 4.22 -1.11 -3.71
N THR A 23 5.18 -1.17 -2.80
CA THR A 23 6.58 -0.81 -3.01
C THR A 23 7.49 -1.77 -2.24
N HIS A 24 8.81 -1.58 -2.38
CA HIS A 24 9.78 -2.16 -1.46
C HIS A 24 10.79 -1.06 -1.07
N SER A 25 12.09 -1.24 -1.30
CA SER A 25 13.11 -0.22 -1.06
C SER A 25 13.14 0.92 -2.06
N CYS A 26 12.29 0.90 -3.10
CA CYS A 26 12.26 1.88 -4.18
C CYS A 26 10.81 2.24 -4.53
N ASP A 27 10.62 3.45 -5.05
CA ASP A 27 9.38 3.88 -5.68
C ASP A 27 9.04 2.96 -6.87
N THR A 28 7.75 2.72 -7.07
CA THR A 28 7.23 2.28 -8.37
C THR A 28 6.80 3.51 -9.17
N PRO A 29 6.48 3.38 -10.48
CA PRO A 29 5.90 4.49 -11.24
C PRO A 29 4.58 5.04 -10.67
N TRP A 30 3.98 4.35 -9.68
CA TRP A 30 2.62 4.63 -9.21
C TRP A 30 2.45 4.63 -7.68
N ALA A 31 3.50 4.37 -6.91
CA ALA A 31 3.52 4.45 -5.45
C ALA A 31 4.92 4.81 -4.94
N THR A 32 4.99 5.51 -3.81
CA THR A 32 6.26 5.96 -3.21
C THR A 32 6.67 5.13 -2.00
N ALA A 33 7.97 4.83 -1.87
CA ALA A 33 8.51 3.98 -0.80
C ALA A 33 8.88 4.78 0.46
N TYR A 34 8.98 4.12 1.61
CA TYR A 34 9.27 4.73 2.91
C TYR A 34 10.56 5.58 2.96
N ASN A 35 11.54 5.26 2.11
CA ASN A 35 12.84 5.92 2.03
C ASN A 35 12.92 6.97 0.91
N THR A 36 11.82 7.25 0.22
CA THR A 36 11.80 8.25 -0.84
C THR A 36 12.02 9.67 -0.30
N ALA A 37 12.55 10.54 -1.15
CA ALA A 37 12.58 11.98 -0.90
C ALA A 37 11.30 12.69 -1.38
N LYS A 38 10.43 11.97 -2.13
CA LYS A 38 9.21 12.52 -2.72
C LYS A 38 8.01 12.37 -1.77
N ALA A 39 7.26 13.44 -1.56
CA ALA A 39 6.02 13.38 -0.76
C ALA A 39 4.76 13.24 -1.64
N VAL A 40 4.76 12.30 -2.59
CA VAL A 40 3.72 12.23 -3.64
C VAL A 40 2.67 11.16 -3.38
N GLY A 41 3.01 10.05 -2.71
CA GLY A 41 2.03 9.01 -2.42
C GLY A 41 1.70 8.12 -3.63
N LEU A 42 0.40 7.94 -3.92
CA LEU A 42 -0.13 7.21 -5.08
C LEU A 42 -0.39 8.15 -6.27
N THR A 43 -0.10 7.67 -7.47
CA THR A 43 -0.61 8.32 -8.69
C THR A 43 -2.05 7.88 -9.00
N ASP A 44 -2.70 8.49 -9.99
CA ASP A 44 -4.02 8.05 -10.45
C ASP A 44 -4.02 6.57 -10.88
N PHE A 45 -2.94 6.12 -11.52
CA PHE A 45 -2.77 4.70 -11.83
C PHE A 45 -2.61 3.84 -10.56
N GLY A 46 -1.90 4.34 -9.55
CA GLY A 46 -1.76 3.65 -8.26
C GLY A 46 -3.10 3.46 -7.55
N LYS A 47 -4.00 4.45 -7.63
CA LYS A 47 -5.38 4.33 -7.13
C LYS A 47 -6.16 3.24 -7.88
N LEU A 48 -5.99 3.14 -9.20
CA LEU A 48 -6.57 2.05 -9.99
C LEU A 48 -6.02 0.67 -9.59
N VAL A 49 -4.73 0.58 -9.25
CA VAL A 49 -4.13 -0.67 -8.74
C VAL A 49 -4.80 -1.08 -7.42
N VAL A 50 -4.98 -0.16 -6.47
CA VAL A 50 -5.67 -0.43 -5.20
C VAL A 50 -7.12 -0.88 -5.44
N ALA A 51 -7.86 -0.16 -6.29
CA ALA A 51 -9.22 -0.52 -6.64
C ALA A 51 -9.31 -1.92 -7.27
N GLU A 52 -8.41 -2.26 -8.19
CA GLU A 52 -8.35 -3.58 -8.81
C GLU A 52 -8.02 -4.68 -7.78
N MET A 53 -7.10 -4.42 -6.85
CA MET A 53 -6.80 -5.36 -5.76
C MET A 53 -8.04 -5.60 -4.89
N ASN A 54 -8.79 -4.55 -4.54
CA ASN A 54 -10.06 -4.69 -3.81
C ASN A 54 -11.11 -5.48 -4.60
N GLN A 55 -11.26 -5.23 -5.91
CA GLN A 55 -12.18 -6.00 -6.78
C GLN A 55 -11.81 -7.49 -6.87
N LEU A 56 -10.53 -7.82 -6.92
CA LEU A 56 -10.06 -9.20 -6.96
C LEU A 56 -10.19 -9.92 -5.61
N GLY A 57 -10.37 -9.19 -4.50
CA GLY A 57 -10.20 -9.75 -3.15
C GLY A 57 -8.74 -10.04 -2.81
N MET A 58 -7.79 -9.29 -3.40
CA MET A 58 -6.38 -9.32 -3.06
C MET A 58 -6.09 -8.31 -1.94
N LEU A 59 -5.40 -8.73 -0.89
CA LEU A 59 -5.05 -7.85 0.22
C LEU A 59 -4.01 -6.81 -0.21
N VAL A 60 -4.26 -5.54 0.14
CA VAL A 60 -3.31 -4.45 -0.03
C VAL A 60 -2.38 -4.42 1.18
N ASP A 61 -1.07 -4.56 0.94
CA ASP A 61 -0.05 -4.53 2.00
C ASP A 61 0.70 -3.19 1.99
N LEU A 62 0.64 -2.49 3.12
CA LEU A 62 1.22 -1.17 3.37
C LEU A 62 2.64 -1.24 3.95
N ALA A 63 3.23 -2.42 4.09
CA ALA A 63 4.66 -2.55 4.30
C ALA A 63 5.44 -1.76 3.22
N HIS A 64 6.54 -1.12 3.60
CA HIS A 64 7.49 -0.42 2.73
C HIS A 64 7.01 0.85 2.03
N VAL A 65 5.73 1.20 2.12
CA VAL A 65 5.23 2.41 1.47
C VAL A 65 5.54 3.66 2.31
N SER A 66 5.52 4.83 1.68
CA SER A 66 5.63 6.12 2.37
C SER A 66 4.36 6.46 3.14
N ASP A 67 4.45 7.35 4.13
CA ASP A 67 3.28 7.84 4.88
C ASP A 67 2.23 8.47 3.95
N ALA A 68 2.67 9.13 2.86
CA ALA A 68 1.77 9.67 1.84
C ALA A 68 1.02 8.56 1.11
N THR A 69 1.71 7.48 0.71
CA THR A 69 1.05 6.32 0.09
C THR A 69 0.11 5.61 1.08
N MET A 70 0.46 5.50 2.36
CA MET A 70 -0.47 4.94 3.36
C MET A 70 -1.76 5.76 3.43
N ASN A 71 -1.65 7.09 3.52
CA ASN A 71 -2.82 7.97 3.54
C ASN A 71 -3.69 7.82 2.29
N ASP A 72 -3.08 7.86 1.10
CA ASP A 72 -3.80 7.73 -0.16
C ASP A 72 -4.49 6.37 -0.30
N VAL A 73 -3.88 5.28 0.18
CA VAL A 73 -4.53 3.96 0.19
C VAL A 73 -5.76 3.99 1.08
N PHE A 74 -5.66 4.54 2.30
CA PHE A 74 -6.80 4.64 3.20
C PHE A 74 -7.92 5.54 2.64
N ASP A 75 -7.60 6.50 1.77
CA ASP A 75 -8.61 7.37 1.14
C ASP A 75 -9.38 6.67 0.00
N VAL A 76 -8.81 5.64 -0.63
CA VAL A 76 -9.39 5.03 -1.85
C VAL A 76 -9.74 3.55 -1.70
N THR A 77 -9.24 2.87 -0.68
CA THR A 77 -9.50 1.44 -0.51
C THR A 77 -10.91 1.18 0.00
N SER A 78 -11.55 0.16 -0.55
CA SER A 78 -12.89 -0.29 -0.16
C SER A 78 -12.87 -1.65 0.56
N ALA A 79 -11.72 -2.08 1.05
CA ALA A 79 -11.58 -3.32 1.80
C ALA A 79 -10.43 -3.21 2.82
N PRO A 80 -10.41 -4.07 3.86
CA PRO A 80 -9.33 -4.09 4.84
C PRO A 80 -7.94 -4.21 4.22
N VAL A 81 -7.01 -3.43 4.75
CA VAL A 81 -5.58 -3.44 4.39
C VAL A 81 -4.75 -4.09 5.49
N ILE A 82 -3.51 -4.47 5.16
CA ILE A 82 -2.60 -5.09 6.13
C ILE A 82 -1.27 -4.33 6.19
N TYR A 83 -0.59 -4.46 7.33
CA TYR A 83 0.85 -4.27 7.43
C TYR A 83 1.46 -5.66 7.66
N SER A 84 1.92 -6.32 6.60
CA SER A 84 2.45 -7.70 6.72
C SER A 84 3.69 -7.76 7.62
N HIS A 85 4.49 -6.70 7.62
CA HIS A 85 5.66 -6.53 8.48
C HIS A 85 6.03 -5.04 8.62
N SER A 86 5.63 -4.46 9.75
CA SER A 86 6.00 -3.11 10.18
C SER A 86 6.03 -3.08 11.72
N SER A 87 6.69 -2.08 12.29
CA SER A 87 6.61 -1.78 13.74
C SER A 87 5.96 -0.41 13.97
N VAL A 88 5.79 -0.02 15.23
CA VAL A 88 5.22 1.27 15.63
C VAL A 88 6.31 2.33 15.70
N ARG A 89 6.09 3.51 15.10
CA ARG A 89 7.09 4.59 15.02
C ARG A 89 7.34 5.24 16.38
N ALA A 90 6.34 5.30 17.25
CA ALA A 90 6.50 5.80 18.61
C ALA A 90 7.53 5.00 19.45
N LEU A 91 7.76 3.71 19.13
CA LEU A 91 8.74 2.86 19.83
C LEU A 91 10.14 2.93 19.21
N CYS A 92 10.21 3.13 17.89
CA CYS A 92 11.46 3.28 17.16
C CYS A 92 11.23 4.25 16.00
N ASP A 93 11.83 5.43 16.11
CA ASP A 93 11.68 6.51 15.13
C ASP A 93 12.44 6.20 13.84
N HIS A 94 11.80 5.39 13.00
CA HIS A 94 12.30 5.00 11.70
C HIS A 94 11.16 5.09 10.68
N LYS A 95 11.42 5.69 9.51
CA LYS A 95 10.40 5.94 8.47
C LYS A 95 9.68 4.67 7.97
N ARG A 96 10.29 3.50 8.17
CA ARG A 96 9.67 2.20 7.84
C ARG A 96 8.55 1.78 8.78
N ASN A 97 8.53 2.35 9.99
CA ASN A 97 7.54 2.07 11.03
C ASN A 97 6.30 2.97 10.86
N VAL A 98 5.15 2.53 11.34
CA VAL A 98 3.87 3.19 11.15
C VAL A 98 3.66 4.25 12.24
N PRO A 99 3.35 5.52 11.89
CA PRO A 99 3.00 6.54 12.87
C PRO A 99 1.59 6.31 13.43
N ASP A 100 1.35 6.80 14.66
CA ASP A 100 0.15 6.46 15.43
C ASP A 100 -1.15 6.94 14.77
N ASP A 101 -1.12 8.08 14.07
CA ASP A 101 -2.27 8.59 13.31
C ASP A 101 -2.71 7.61 12.21
N LEU A 102 -1.77 6.98 11.51
CA LEU A 102 -2.06 5.96 10.51
C LEU A 102 -2.51 4.62 11.13
N LEU A 103 -2.01 4.28 12.32
CA LEU A 103 -2.53 3.13 13.08
C LEU A 103 -3.98 3.37 13.51
N HIS A 104 -4.35 4.59 13.89
CA HIS A 104 -5.74 4.94 14.19
C HIS A 104 -6.64 4.81 12.97
N ARG A 105 -6.18 5.26 11.79
CA ARG A 105 -6.92 5.07 10.52
C ARG A 105 -7.19 3.60 10.22
N LEU A 106 -6.26 2.70 10.52
CA LEU A 106 -6.46 1.25 10.35
C LEU A 106 -7.63 0.71 11.19
N VAL A 107 -7.81 1.22 12.40
CA VAL A 107 -8.86 0.78 13.33
C VAL A 107 -10.20 1.46 13.02
N SER A 108 -10.19 2.70 12.57
CA SER A 108 -11.38 3.50 12.32
C SER A 108 -11.86 3.47 10.87
N ALA A 109 -11.21 2.70 9.99
CA ALA A 109 -11.61 2.60 8.60
C ALA A 109 -12.94 1.86 8.49
N ASP A 110 -13.98 2.58 8.08
CA ASP A 110 -15.25 2.01 7.68
C ASP A 110 -15.17 1.63 6.19
N TYR A 111 -15.30 0.34 5.89
CA TYR A 111 -15.23 -0.22 4.53
C TYR A 111 -16.62 -0.60 4.02
#